data_AF-A0A9P1AIJ3-F1
#
_entry.id   AF-A0A9P1AIJ3-F1
#
_cell.length_a   1.000
_cell.length_b   1.000
_cell.length_c   1.000
_cell.angle_alpha   90.00
_cell.angle_beta   90.00
_cell.angle_gamma   90.00
#
_symmetry.space_group_name_H-M   'P 1'
#
loop_
_entity.id
_entity.type
_entity.pdbx_description
1 polymer ?
#
loop_
_entity_poly.entity_id
_entity_poly.type
_entity_poly.pdbx_seq_one_letter_code
_entity_poly.pdbx_strand_id
1 'polypeptide(L)'
;MYKTRVTLNLCTLSMVLLKTITLLVFYTASIRAKILEKYGKQVQLSPPTTSSYQEWFDANRVHSTRNNTIVEDFRTQLRRSLENTTVAFNATFMQQLVDERQRYLQKLNEVMSEWLRRLTRNQLGSARELLDPAYYEKTVHPKKDYTRPTRVNLSMSLYQILDVDEHMQSIEVNVWMVQNWYDEFLDWNPREYGMINRTIVPYNQIWIPDTYLYNSEELEQKKTESLMNAQLETGYWDKGAGQKGAKVQLMYPAIYKLSCRMDVRWFPYDRQNCTFIISSWTHDKQTIDYWPLSSTVNLGNMARNDEWEVISFEFVRVEESFKCCAAPWVMLYAHLVIRRKPLYYMINLVIPTSIITIVAVTGFFTPTSSSSERDEKLYLGINTLLTMSVMMLMVCNQMPSTSTYVPLMSWYYIGIIMVIVVGTFLATIVLAIHGQKHYNKPISDRIRGLIYNPLVEFFILSPPTSLLDLWTEFGVISEKRHSTNLDPLLLQHMDPVSHSTPDAQHFFGSISSQMNDLQSTYSYTARLATITRQYTQHAKMKALRKNQYRMSMDTSQARSVKKQKMQRRCSLEWEFLANVLDRILLTVFCGFTFAVFLVLVGFDSFFTVHTKATTRVDPI
;
A
#
# COMPACT_ATOMS: atom_id res chain seq x y z
N MET A 1 3.77 17.98 -23.71
CA MET A 1 3.16 18.05 -25.07
C MET A 1 2.11 16.95 -25.34
N TYR A 2 1.55 16.27 -24.32
CA TYR A 2 0.54 15.20 -24.51
C TYR A 2 -0.84 15.51 -23.89
N LYS A 3 -0.97 16.57 -23.08
CA LYS A 3 -2.21 16.91 -22.36
C LYS A 3 -3.17 17.82 -23.13
N THR A 4 -2.70 18.45 -24.22
CA THR A 4 -3.50 19.37 -25.06
C THR A 4 -4.22 18.69 -26.22
N ARG A 5 -3.96 17.39 -26.48
CA ARG A 5 -4.62 16.61 -27.56
C ARG A 5 -5.88 15.87 -27.12
N VAL A 6 -6.09 15.63 -25.82
CA VAL A 6 -7.24 14.83 -25.33
C VAL A 6 -8.48 15.71 -25.09
N THR A 7 -8.31 16.96 -24.67
CA THR A 7 -9.39 17.94 -24.51
C THR A 7 -9.99 18.42 -25.83
N LEU A 8 -9.20 18.41 -26.92
CA LEU A 8 -9.73 18.68 -28.26
C LEU A 8 -10.61 17.53 -28.78
N ASN A 9 -10.35 16.29 -28.35
CA ASN A 9 -11.08 15.10 -28.80
C ASN A 9 -12.44 14.88 -28.08
N LEU A 10 -12.59 15.31 -26.81
CA LEU A 10 -13.90 15.24 -26.13
C LEU A 10 -14.87 16.34 -26.57
N CYS A 11 -14.37 17.55 -26.86
CA CYS A 11 -15.21 18.64 -27.34
C CYS A 11 -15.72 18.37 -28.77
N THR A 12 -14.88 17.73 -29.59
CA THR A 12 -15.27 17.24 -30.93
C THR A 12 -16.21 16.04 -30.85
N LEU A 13 -16.07 15.14 -29.88
CA LEU A 13 -17.03 14.04 -29.68
C LEU A 13 -18.44 14.55 -29.28
N SER A 14 -18.53 15.58 -28.43
CA SER A 14 -19.84 16.14 -28.02
C SER A 14 -20.56 16.88 -29.17
N MET A 15 -19.81 17.60 -30.01
CA MET A 15 -20.36 18.23 -31.21
C MET A 15 -20.72 17.21 -32.29
N VAL A 16 -19.99 16.09 -32.38
CA VAL A 16 -20.32 14.98 -33.28
C VAL A 16 -21.54 14.21 -32.78
N LEU A 17 -21.74 14.05 -31.47
CA LEU A 17 -22.95 13.46 -30.88
C LEU A 17 -24.18 14.36 -31.08
N LEU A 18 -24.04 15.68 -30.89
CA LEU A 18 -25.12 16.62 -31.15
C LEU A 18 -25.48 16.68 -32.64
N LYS A 19 -24.46 16.67 -33.53
CA LYS A 19 -24.65 16.59 -35.00
C LYS A 19 -25.23 15.25 -35.44
N THR A 20 -24.86 14.13 -34.83
CA THR A 20 -25.42 12.81 -35.16
C THR A 20 -26.84 12.65 -34.65
N ILE A 21 -27.21 13.25 -33.52
CA ILE A 21 -28.61 13.28 -33.04
C ILE A 21 -29.47 14.21 -33.91
N THR A 22 -28.97 15.37 -34.32
CA THR A 22 -29.69 16.21 -35.30
C THR A 22 -29.77 15.53 -36.66
N LEU A 23 -28.70 14.87 -37.12
CA LEU A 23 -28.73 14.07 -38.35
C LEU A 23 -29.67 12.87 -38.23
N LEU A 24 -29.79 12.18 -37.09
CA LEU A 24 -30.74 11.07 -36.86
C LEU A 24 -32.20 11.56 -36.86
N VAL A 25 -32.47 12.74 -36.32
CA VAL A 25 -33.82 13.36 -36.37
C VAL A 25 -34.16 13.77 -37.82
N PHE A 26 -33.20 14.30 -38.57
CA PHE A 26 -33.36 14.56 -40.01
C PHE A 26 -33.47 13.25 -40.84
N TYR A 27 -32.75 12.19 -40.46
CA TYR A 27 -32.77 10.89 -41.15
C TYR A 27 -34.07 10.13 -40.87
N THR A 28 -34.62 10.19 -39.65
CA THR A 28 -35.92 9.59 -39.29
C THR A 28 -37.08 10.33 -39.95
N ALA A 29 -37.00 11.66 -40.10
CA ALA A 29 -37.94 12.43 -40.92
C ALA A 29 -37.85 12.07 -42.42
N SER A 30 -36.63 11.87 -42.93
CA SER A 30 -36.37 11.44 -44.33
C SER A 30 -36.81 9.99 -44.60
N ILE A 31 -36.68 9.08 -43.64
CA ILE A 31 -37.17 7.69 -43.72
C ILE A 31 -38.70 7.65 -43.69
N ARG A 32 -39.36 8.49 -42.88
CA ARG A 32 -40.84 8.60 -42.88
C ARG A 32 -41.37 9.10 -44.23
N ALA A 33 -40.65 10.01 -44.89
CA ALA A 33 -40.95 10.47 -46.25
C ALA A 33 -40.74 9.35 -47.30
N LYS A 34 -39.65 8.57 -47.19
CA LYS A 34 -39.36 7.43 -48.09
C LYS A 34 -40.28 6.21 -47.91
N ILE A 35 -40.88 6.04 -46.74
CA ILE A 35 -41.86 4.95 -46.48
C ILE A 35 -43.23 5.28 -47.11
N LEU A 36 -43.66 6.54 -47.08
CA LEU A 36 -44.86 7.02 -47.78
C LEU A 36 -44.71 6.91 -49.31
N GLU A 37 -43.49 7.12 -49.80
CA GLU A 37 -43.11 6.91 -51.19
C GLU A 37 -43.29 5.47 -51.70
N LYS A 38 -43.28 4.44 -50.84
CA LYS A 38 -43.30 3.03 -51.26
C LYS A 38 -44.71 2.47 -51.52
N TYR A 39 -45.77 3.16 -51.11
CA TYR A 39 -47.14 2.62 -51.09
C TYR A 39 -48.20 3.39 -51.93
N GLY A 40 -47.84 4.47 -52.63
CA GLY A 40 -48.80 5.24 -53.45
C GLY A 40 -49.01 4.66 -54.85
N LYS A 41 -50.25 4.34 -55.23
CA LYS A 41 -50.64 4.01 -56.62
C LYS A 41 -50.55 5.26 -57.52
N GLN A 42 -50.07 5.10 -58.75
CA GLN A 42 -49.96 6.18 -59.75
C GLN A 42 -51.34 6.69 -60.19
N VAL A 43 -51.49 8.01 -60.27
CA VAL A 43 -52.63 8.68 -60.90
C VAL A 43 -52.19 9.17 -62.28
N GLN A 44 -52.93 8.82 -63.34
CA GLN A 44 -52.69 9.33 -64.69
C GLN A 44 -53.26 10.76 -64.80
N LEU A 45 -52.39 11.74 -65.01
CA LEU A 45 -52.77 13.13 -65.28
C LEU A 45 -53.06 13.30 -66.78
N SER A 46 -54.13 14.01 -67.12
CA SER A 46 -54.48 14.35 -68.50
C SER A 46 -53.45 15.32 -69.12
N PRO A 47 -53.07 15.14 -70.40
CA PRO A 47 -52.04 15.95 -71.05
C PRO A 47 -52.44 17.43 -71.17
N PRO A 48 -51.49 18.37 -71.13
CA PRO A 48 -51.76 19.80 -71.16
C PRO A 48 -52.17 20.24 -72.58
N THR A 49 -53.39 20.74 -72.75
CA THR A 49 -53.86 21.31 -74.02
C THR A 49 -53.70 22.84 -74.10
N THR A 50 -53.25 23.53 -73.05
CA THR A 50 -53.05 25.00 -73.06
C THR A 50 -51.81 25.48 -72.30
N SER A 51 -51.30 26.65 -72.69
CA SER A 51 -50.02 27.26 -72.27
C SER A 51 -50.07 28.08 -70.96
N SER A 52 -51.10 27.89 -70.13
CA SER A 52 -51.28 28.65 -68.87
C SER A 52 -51.34 27.72 -67.64
N TYR A 53 -50.45 27.98 -66.67
CA TYR A 53 -50.37 27.26 -65.39
C TYR A 53 -51.68 27.33 -64.59
N GLN A 54 -52.36 28.47 -64.63
CA GLN A 54 -53.55 28.75 -63.84
C GLN A 54 -54.72 27.81 -64.21
N GLU A 55 -54.95 27.60 -65.50
CA GLU A 55 -56.04 26.75 -66.01
C GLU A 55 -55.76 25.27 -65.77
N TRP A 56 -54.51 24.82 -65.90
CA TRP A 56 -54.12 23.43 -65.60
C TRP A 56 -54.21 23.12 -64.10
N PHE A 57 -53.83 24.07 -63.24
CA PHE A 57 -53.94 23.93 -61.79
C PHE A 57 -55.40 23.88 -61.35
N ASP A 58 -56.26 24.78 -61.85
CA ASP A 58 -57.67 24.80 -61.48
C ASP A 58 -58.45 23.57 -62.00
N ALA A 59 -58.05 22.99 -63.15
CA ALA A 59 -58.65 21.75 -63.67
C ALA A 59 -58.32 20.50 -62.80
N ASN A 60 -57.17 20.48 -62.12
CA ASN A 60 -56.72 19.34 -61.32
C ASN A 60 -56.85 19.55 -59.79
N ARG A 61 -57.23 20.75 -59.36
CA ARG A 61 -57.34 21.17 -57.94
C ARG A 61 -58.46 20.49 -57.16
N VAL A 62 -59.46 19.90 -57.82
CA VAL A 62 -60.67 19.36 -57.18
C VAL A 62 -60.37 18.18 -56.22
N HIS A 63 -59.22 17.51 -56.35
CA HIS A 63 -58.82 16.44 -55.43
C HIS A 63 -58.31 16.92 -54.05
N SER A 64 -58.12 18.23 -53.82
CA SER A 64 -57.42 18.75 -52.63
C SER A 64 -58.33 19.13 -51.44
N THR A 65 -59.64 18.88 -51.49
CA THR A 65 -60.57 19.44 -50.49
C THR A 65 -61.11 18.47 -49.44
N ARG A 66 -60.56 17.25 -49.32
CA ARG A 66 -60.93 16.35 -48.21
C ARG A 66 -59.70 15.74 -47.54
N ASN A 67 -59.55 16.00 -46.24
CA ASN A 67 -58.51 15.52 -45.31
C ASN A 67 -57.04 15.90 -45.60
N ASN A 68 -56.37 16.47 -44.59
CA ASN A 68 -54.97 16.92 -44.62
C ASN A 68 -53.95 15.84 -45.05
N THR A 69 -54.29 14.55 -44.88
CA THR A 69 -53.43 13.44 -45.33
C THR A 69 -53.47 13.23 -46.84
N ILE A 70 -54.59 13.53 -47.50
CA ILE A 70 -54.77 13.39 -48.95
C ILE A 70 -54.10 14.55 -49.69
N VAL A 71 -54.02 15.72 -49.05
CA VAL A 71 -53.34 16.91 -49.61
C VAL A 71 -51.82 16.69 -49.70
N GLU A 72 -51.20 16.06 -48.70
CA GLU A 72 -49.77 15.71 -48.76
C GLU A 72 -49.50 14.57 -49.75
N ASP A 73 -50.41 13.60 -49.87
CA ASP A 73 -50.26 12.50 -50.84
C ASP A 73 -50.36 13.02 -52.29
N PHE A 74 -51.29 13.96 -52.56
CA PHE A 74 -51.40 14.65 -53.84
C PHE A 74 -50.14 15.48 -54.17
N ARG A 75 -49.59 16.22 -53.20
CA ARG A 75 -48.34 16.97 -53.36
C ARG A 75 -47.14 16.07 -53.66
N THR A 76 -47.10 14.88 -53.07
CA THR A 76 -46.02 13.91 -53.25
C THR A 76 -46.13 13.21 -54.62
N GLN A 77 -47.35 12.92 -55.08
CA GLN A 77 -47.61 12.37 -56.41
C GLN A 77 -47.36 13.38 -57.53
N LEU A 78 -47.72 14.65 -57.33
CA LEU A 78 -47.39 15.77 -58.22
C LEU A 78 -45.88 15.93 -58.39
N ARG A 79 -45.12 15.83 -57.27
CA ARG A 79 -43.65 15.90 -57.26
C ARG A 79 -43.01 14.80 -58.10
N ARG A 80 -43.51 13.57 -58.01
CA ARG A 80 -43.04 12.42 -58.81
C ARG A 80 -43.40 12.51 -60.29
N SER A 81 -44.57 13.07 -60.62
CA SER A 81 -44.95 13.36 -62.00
C SER A 81 -44.04 14.39 -62.65
N LEU A 82 -43.45 15.30 -61.88
CA LEU A 82 -42.52 16.33 -62.35
C LEU A 82 -41.07 15.85 -62.43
N GLU A 83 -40.73 14.73 -61.78
CA GLU A 83 -39.39 14.14 -61.80
C GLU A 83 -39.14 13.21 -63.01
N ASN A 84 -40.19 12.80 -63.73
CA ASN A 84 -40.05 11.98 -64.93
C ASN A 84 -39.92 12.87 -66.18
N THR A 85 -38.69 12.95 -66.71
CA THR A 85 -38.26 13.79 -67.84
C THR A 85 -38.78 13.32 -69.21
N THR A 86 -40.01 12.83 -69.30
CA THR A 86 -40.59 12.33 -70.57
C THR A 86 -41.80 13.12 -71.05
N VAL A 87 -42.26 14.10 -70.28
CA VAL A 87 -43.25 15.07 -70.76
C VAL A 87 -42.52 16.38 -70.98
N ALA A 88 -42.48 16.84 -72.23
CA ALA A 88 -41.88 18.11 -72.62
C ALA A 88 -42.73 19.26 -72.04
N PHE A 89 -42.57 19.51 -70.75
CA PHE A 89 -43.09 20.69 -70.10
C PHE A 89 -42.24 21.89 -70.52
N ASN A 90 -42.90 22.99 -70.86
CA ASN A 90 -42.25 24.21 -71.33
C ASN A 90 -41.25 24.72 -70.27
N ALA A 91 -40.06 25.17 -70.67
CA ALA A 91 -38.98 25.52 -69.74
C ALA A 91 -39.39 26.58 -68.68
N THR A 92 -40.33 27.45 -69.04
CA THR A 92 -40.95 28.45 -68.16
C THR A 92 -41.75 27.84 -67.00
N PHE A 93 -42.40 26.70 -67.20
CA PHE A 93 -43.18 26.00 -66.18
C PHE A 93 -42.28 25.35 -65.12
N MET A 94 -41.17 24.74 -65.55
CA MET A 94 -40.18 24.16 -64.63
C MET A 94 -39.51 25.23 -63.76
N GLN A 95 -39.25 26.41 -64.32
CA GLN A 95 -38.64 27.51 -63.58
C GLN A 95 -39.58 28.10 -62.52
N GLN A 96 -40.88 28.21 -62.82
CA GLN A 96 -41.88 28.65 -61.85
C GLN A 96 -42.07 27.68 -60.67
N LEU A 97 -41.98 26.37 -60.92
CA LEU A 97 -42.04 25.35 -59.87
C LEU A 97 -40.83 25.37 -58.94
N VAL A 98 -39.63 25.65 -59.48
CA VAL A 98 -38.40 25.80 -58.68
C VAL A 98 -38.48 27.04 -57.79
N ASP A 99 -39.02 28.15 -58.30
CA ASP A 99 -39.22 29.39 -57.54
C ASP A 99 -40.27 29.23 -56.43
N GLU A 100 -41.38 28.55 -56.70
CA GLU A 100 -42.38 28.21 -55.68
C GLU A 100 -41.80 27.31 -54.58
N ARG A 101 -41.00 26.30 -54.95
CA ARG A 101 -40.29 25.45 -54.00
C ARG A 101 -39.33 26.25 -53.13
N GLN A 102 -38.59 27.20 -53.70
CA GLN A 102 -37.69 28.07 -52.93
C GLN A 102 -38.46 29.00 -51.99
N ARG A 103 -39.57 29.60 -52.43
CA ARG A 103 -40.45 30.40 -51.56
C ARG A 103 -41.02 29.58 -50.41
N TYR A 104 -41.46 28.35 -50.68
CA TYR A 104 -41.97 27.45 -49.64
C TYR A 104 -40.89 27.08 -48.62
N LEU A 105 -39.67 26.77 -49.08
CA LEU A 105 -38.53 26.48 -48.21
C LEU A 105 -38.10 27.71 -47.39
N GLN A 106 -38.13 28.91 -47.96
CA GLN A 106 -37.89 30.16 -47.23
C GLN A 106 -38.95 30.38 -46.15
N LYS A 107 -40.23 30.18 -46.47
CA LYS A 107 -41.34 30.33 -45.52
C LYS A 107 -41.27 29.31 -44.38
N LEU A 108 -40.84 28.08 -44.68
CA LEU A 108 -40.56 27.04 -43.66
C LEU A 108 -39.37 27.44 -42.77
N ASN A 109 -38.29 27.98 -43.34
CA ASN A 109 -37.15 28.47 -42.56
C ASN A 109 -37.52 29.67 -41.69
N GLU A 110 -38.36 30.58 -42.17
CA GLU A 110 -38.88 31.70 -41.36
C GLU A 110 -39.71 31.19 -40.19
N VAL A 111 -40.70 30.33 -40.43
CA VAL A 111 -41.56 29.76 -39.37
C VAL A 111 -40.75 28.95 -38.36
N MET A 112 -39.79 28.13 -38.82
CA MET A 112 -38.90 27.37 -37.94
C MET A 112 -38.00 28.30 -37.13
N SER A 113 -37.46 29.36 -37.76
CA SER A 113 -36.63 30.35 -37.08
C SER A 113 -37.42 31.16 -36.06
N GLU A 114 -38.67 31.47 -36.34
CA GLU A 114 -39.55 32.22 -35.44
C GLU A 114 -40.02 31.37 -34.26
N TRP A 115 -40.26 30.07 -34.50
CA TRP A 115 -40.56 29.10 -33.45
C TRP A 115 -39.34 28.86 -32.53
N LEU A 116 -38.14 28.72 -33.10
CA LEU A 116 -36.87 28.67 -32.35
C LEU A 116 -36.60 29.97 -31.59
N ARG A 117 -36.88 31.14 -32.18
CA ARG A 117 -36.80 32.47 -31.52
C ARG A 117 -37.83 32.65 -30.41
N ARG A 118 -39.00 32.00 -30.47
CA ARG A 118 -40.01 32.00 -29.39
C ARG A 118 -39.57 31.09 -28.24
N LEU A 119 -39.08 29.88 -28.53
CA LEU A 119 -38.55 28.98 -27.50
C LEU A 119 -37.34 29.58 -26.77
N THR A 120 -36.40 30.16 -27.52
CA THR A 120 -35.24 30.85 -26.93
C THR A 120 -35.64 32.12 -26.18
N ARG A 121 -36.63 32.91 -26.65
CA ARG A 121 -37.17 34.03 -25.86
C ARG A 121 -37.82 33.59 -24.55
N ASN A 122 -38.55 32.49 -24.52
CA ASN A 122 -39.23 32.06 -23.29
C ASN A 122 -38.24 31.52 -22.24
N GLN A 123 -37.25 30.73 -22.65
CA GLN A 123 -36.21 30.22 -21.75
C GLN A 123 -35.22 31.31 -21.31
N LEU A 124 -34.71 32.11 -22.25
CA LEU A 124 -33.72 33.15 -21.99
C LEU A 124 -34.34 34.39 -21.33
N GLY A 125 -35.62 34.68 -21.63
CA GLY A 125 -36.40 35.73 -20.98
C GLY A 125 -36.69 35.40 -19.52
N SER A 126 -37.13 34.17 -19.23
CA SER A 126 -37.36 33.71 -17.85
C SER A 126 -36.12 33.84 -16.98
N ALA A 127 -34.97 33.31 -17.43
CA ALA A 127 -33.74 33.37 -16.64
C ALA A 127 -33.21 34.81 -16.47
N ARG A 128 -33.39 35.68 -17.47
CA ARG A 128 -32.92 37.07 -17.42
C ARG A 128 -33.83 37.96 -16.56
N GLU A 129 -35.13 37.70 -16.55
CA GLU A 129 -36.11 38.39 -15.71
C GLU A 129 -35.97 37.98 -14.24
N LEU A 130 -35.72 36.69 -13.97
CA LEU A 130 -35.46 36.19 -12.61
C LEU A 130 -34.18 36.76 -11.98
N LEU A 131 -33.17 37.06 -12.80
CA LEU A 131 -31.88 37.58 -12.39
C LEU A 131 -31.74 39.08 -12.66
N ASP A 132 -32.85 39.79 -12.84
CA ASP A 132 -32.84 41.24 -13.03
C ASP A 132 -32.32 41.90 -11.74
N PRO A 133 -31.25 42.73 -11.80
CA PRO A 133 -30.73 43.45 -10.65
C PRO A 133 -31.76 44.34 -9.93
N ALA A 134 -32.86 44.71 -10.59
CA ALA A 134 -33.94 45.45 -9.96
C ALA A 134 -34.71 44.62 -8.90
N TYR A 135 -34.70 43.28 -9.01
CA TYR A 135 -35.50 42.38 -8.18
C TYR A 135 -34.67 41.36 -7.40
N TYR A 136 -33.47 41.02 -7.89
CA TYR A 136 -32.60 40.02 -7.28
C TYR A 136 -31.21 40.58 -6.99
N GLU A 137 -30.85 40.61 -5.70
CA GLU A 137 -29.52 41.00 -5.24
C GLU A 137 -28.80 39.79 -4.63
N LYS A 138 -27.80 39.29 -5.35
CA LYS A 138 -27.07 38.06 -4.98
C LYS A 138 -26.28 38.15 -3.67
N THR A 139 -26.01 39.35 -3.16
CA THR A 139 -25.27 39.55 -1.91
C THR A 139 -26.16 39.45 -0.67
N VAL A 140 -27.48 39.47 -0.86
CA VAL A 140 -28.46 39.42 0.22
C VAL A 140 -28.91 37.99 0.47
N HIS A 141 -29.15 37.66 1.74
CA HIS A 141 -29.63 36.36 2.17
C HIS A 141 -30.97 35.99 1.48
N PRO A 142 -31.17 34.73 1.03
CA PRO A 142 -32.25 34.36 0.11
C PRO A 142 -33.59 34.10 0.82
N LYS A 143 -33.88 34.86 1.88
CA LYS A 143 -35.12 34.81 2.67
C LYS A 143 -35.76 36.19 2.75
N LYS A 144 -37.09 36.25 2.61
CA LYS A 144 -37.85 37.49 2.83
C LYS A 144 -37.95 37.84 4.32
N ASP A 145 -37.99 36.82 5.18
CA ASP A 145 -37.99 36.94 6.63
C ASP A 145 -36.57 36.65 7.16
N TYR A 146 -35.85 37.71 7.54
CA TYR A 146 -34.46 37.63 8.01
C TYR A 146 -34.29 36.89 9.34
N THR A 147 -35.39 36.67 10.08
CA THR A 147 -35.35 35.95 11.37
C THR A 147 -35.27 34.43 11.21
N ARG A 148 -35.48 33.93 9.98
CA ARG A 148 -35.49 32.49 9.69
C ARG A 148 -34.21 32.07 8.98
N PRO A 149 -33.57 30.97 9.41
CA PRO A 149 -32.39 30.47 8.74
C PRO A 149 -32.73 29.88 7.36
N THR A 150 -31.76 29.96 6.46
CA THR A 150 -31.76 29.19 5.23
C THR A 150 -31.20 27.80 5.52
N ARG A 151 -32.02 26.77 5.29
CA ARG A 151 -31.58 25.38 5.40
C ARG A 151 -30.79 24.99 4.17
N VAL A 152 -29.53 24.59 4.35
CA VAL A 152 -28.65 24.09 3.29
C VAL A 152 -28.46 22.59 3.48
N ASN A 153 -29.03 21.81 2.56
CA ASN A 153 -28.88 20.36 2.53
C ASN A 153 -27.64 19.98 1.74
N LEU A 154 -26.62 19.46 2.42
CA LEU A 154 -25.35 19.07 1.85
C LEU A 154 -25.30 17.56 1.59
N SER A 155 -24.79 17.18 0.44
CA SER A 155 -24.48 15.80 0.08
C SER A 155 -23.09 15.76 -0.55
N MET A 156 -22.33 14.72 -0.24
CA MET A 156 -21.01 14.50 -0.81
C MET A 156 -20.96 13.11 -1.45
N SER A 157 -20.19 12.97 -2.52
CA SER A 157 -19.80 11.68 -3.08
C SER A 157 -18.28 11.64 -3.22
N LEU A 158 -17.65 10.58 -2.71
CA LEU A 158 -16.20 10.40 -2.86
C LEU A 158 -15.92 9.73 -4.21
N TYR A 159 -15.15 10.38 -5.08
CA TYR A 159 -14.74 9.80 -6.37
C TYR A 159 -13.44 9.02 -6.26
N GLN A 160 -12.41 9.58 -5.63
CA GLN A 160 -11.13 8.89 -5.46
C GLN A 160 -10.34 9.55 -4.33
N ILE A 161 -9.52 8.74 -3.65
CA ILE A 161 -8.43 9.22 -2.81
C ILE A 161 -7.24 9.42 -3.74
N LEU A 162 -6.75 10.66 -3.83
CA LEU A 162 -5.65 11.04 -4.73
C LEU A 162 -4.31 10.71 -4.09
N ASP A 163 -4.11 11.18 -2.86
CA ASP A 163 -2.87 11.00 -2.12
C ASP A 163 -3.12 11.02 -0.61
N VAL A 164 -2.29 10.30 0.12
CA VAL A 164 -2.28 10.27 1.60
C VAL A 164 -0.82 10.46 2.00
N ASP A 165 -0.46 11.67 2.41
CA ASP A 165 0.89 11.96 2.86
C ASP A 165 0.96 11.81 4.38
N GLU A 166 1.53 10.69 4.84
CA GLU A 166 1.67 10.42 6.26
C GLU A 166 2.70 11.32 6.92
N HIS A 167 3.75 11.71 6.21
CA HIS A 167 4.82 12.55 6.74
C HIS A 167 4.34 13.98 6.99
N MET A 168 3.61 14.56 6.03
CA MET A 168 2.97 15.88 6.16
C MET A 168 1.65 15.83 6.96
N GLN A 169 1.13 14.63 7.27
CA GLN A 169 -0.16 14.45 7.95
C GLN A 169 -1.32 15.10 7.17
N SER A 170 -1.37 14.83 5.86
CA SER A 170 -2.36 15.42 4.95
C SER A 170 -3.00 14.36 4.06
N ILE A 171 -4.25 14.57 3.67
CA ILE A 171 -4.95 13.71 2.72
C ILE A 171 -5.58 14.55 1.61
N GLU A 172 -5.40 14.12 0.37
CA GLU A 172 -5.97 14.74 -0.82
C GLU A 172 -7.04 13.82 -1.44
N VAL A 173 -8.26 14.34 -1.57
CA VAL A 173 -9.40 13.61 -2.13
C VAL A 173 -10.09 14.38 -3.23
N ASN A 174 -10.64 13.66 -4.21
CA ASN A 174 -11.55 14.20 -5.20
C ASN A 174 -12.98 13.85 -4.82
N VAL A 175 -13.79 14.88 -4.56
CA VAL A 175 -15.18 14.74 -4.11
C VAL A 175 -16.12 15.49 -5.04
N TRP A 176 -17.37 15.03 -5.09
CA TRP A 176 -18.48 15.73 -5.70
C TRP A 176 -19.38 16.28 -4.62
N MET A 177 -19.47 17.59 -4.54
CA MET A 177 -20.31 18.30 -3.59
C MET A 177 -21.64 18.64 -4.25
N VAL A 178 -22.73 18.45 -3.49
CA VAL A 178 -24.08 18.85 -3.87
C VAL A 178 -24.66 19.65 -2.71
N GLN A 179 -24.96 20.91 -2.95
CA GLN A 179 -25.63 21.79 -2.01
C GLN A 179 -27.02 22.10 -2.55
N ASN A 180 -28.05 21.87 -1.72
CA ASN A 180 -29.43 22.21 -2.05
C ASN A 180 -29.99 23.18 -1.02
N TRP A 181 -30.54 24.30 -1.48
CA TRP A 181 -31.27 25.24 -0.62
C TRP A 181 -32.49 25.78 -1.37
N TYR A 182 -33.29 26.60 -0.69
CA TYR A 182 -34.45 27.26 -1.28
C TYR A 182 -34.24 28.77 -1.27
N ASP A 183 -34.49 29.41 -2.41
CA ASP A 183 -34.40 30.85 -2.58
C ASP A 183 -35.80 31.42 -2.88
N GLU A 184 -36.27 32.29 -1.98
CA GLU A 184 -37.62 32.87 -2.04
C GLU A 184 -37.76 33.97 -3.10
N PHE A 185 -36.66 34.47 -3.66
CA PHE A 185 -36.66 35.51 -4.69
C PHE A 185 -36.59 34.93 -6.10
N LEU A 186 -36.13 33.69 -6.26
CA LEU A 186 -35.96 33.02 -7.56
C LEU A 186 -37.14 32.12 -7.96
N ASP A 187 -38.32 32.24 -7.33
CA ASP A 187 -39.50 31.44 -7.69
C ASP A 187 -40.31 32.08 -8.83
N TRP A 188 -40.87 31.25 -9.71
CA TRP A 188 -41.67 31.69 -10.85
C TRP A 188 -42.91 30.82 -11.06
N ASN A 189 -43.89 31.35 -11.80
CA ASN A 189 -45.06 30.57 -12.22
C ASN A 189 -44.78 29.89 -13.58
N PRO A 190 -44.68 28.55 -13.64
CA PRO A 190 -44.38 27.86 -14.90
C PRO A 190 -45.39 28.14 -16.01
N ARG A 191 -46.65 28.48 -15.67
CA ARG A 191 -47.69 28.79 -16.65
C ARG A 191 -47.39 30.02 -17.50
N GLU A 192 -46.66 30.99 -16.94
CA GLU A 192 -46.28 32.24 -17.62
C GLU A 192 -45.06 32.05 -18.53
N TYR A 193 -44.24 31.03 -18.25
CA TYR A 193 -43.00 30.75 -18.97
C TYR A 193 -43.08 29.47 -19.82
N GLY A 194 -44.27 29.07 -20.27
CA GLY A 194 -44.40 27.91 -21.16
C GLY A 194 -44.14 26.55 -20.50
N MET A 195 -44.58 26.39 -19.25
CA MET A 195 -44.49 25.18 -18.42
C MET A 195 -43.06 24.71 -18.12
N ILE A 196 -42.11 25.65 -18.09
CA ILE A 196 -40.73 25.38 -17.70
C ILE A 196 -40.66 25.26 -16.18
N ASN A 197 -40.33 24.07 -15.69
CA ASN A 197 -40.17 23.82 -14.25
C ASN A 197 -38.72 23.94 -13.77
N ARG A 198 -37.76 23.83 -14.69
CA ARG A 198 -36.33 23.83 -14.37
C ARG A 198 -35.55 24.68 -15.35
N THR A 199 -34.61 25.45 -14.83
CA THR A 199 -33.71 26.29 -15.61
C THR A 199 -32.29 26.16 -15.05
N ILE A 200 -31.29 26.54 -15.84
CA ILE A 200 -29.88 26.50 -15.43
C ILE A 200 -29.36 27.94 -15.48
N VAL A 201 -28.76 28.38 -14.38
CA VAL A 201 -28.24 29.74 -14.22
C VAL A 201 -26.76 29.71 -13.83
N PRO A 202 -25.97 30.72 -14.24
CA PRO A 202 -24.59 30.78 -13.84
C PRO A 202 -24.47 31.07 -12.33
N TYR A 203 -23.57 30.38 -11.64
CA TYR A 203 -23.42 30.48 -10.18
C TYR A 203 -23.11 31.91 -9.71
N ASN A 204 -22.39 32.69 -10.52
CA ASN A 204 -21.95 34.05 -10.17
C ASN A 204 -23.06 35.11 -10.16
N GLN A 205 -24.27 34.75 -10.58
CA GLN A 205 -25.46 35.62 -10.60
C GLN A 205 -26.45 35.30 -9.48
N ILE A 206 -26.24 34.23 -8.72
CA ILE A 206 -27.09 33.82 -7.60
C ILE A 206 -26.36 33.96 -6.27
N TRP A 207 -27.11 34.06 -5.18
CA TRP A 207 -26.58 33.92 -3.83
C TRP A 207 -26.10 32.47 -3.62
N ILE A 208 -24.93 32.31 -3.01
CA ILE A 208 -24.33 31.02 -2.69
C ILE A 208 -23.96 31.06 -1.20
N PRO A 209 -24.28 30.02 -0.41
CA PRO A 209 -23.84 29.95 0.98
C PRO A 209 -22.31 29.87 1.06
N ASP A 210 -21.73 30.49 2.07
CA ASP A 210 -20.28 30.52 2.34
C ASP A 210 -19.79 29.23 3.00
N THR A 211 -20.11 28.09 2.38
CA THR A 211 -19.68 26.76 2.83
C THR A 211 -18.16 26.67 2.74
N TYR A 212 -17.51 26.40 3.87
CA TYR A 212 -16.07 26.35 4.01
C TYR A 212 -15.60 25.06 4.69
N LEU A 213 -14.44 24.56 4.27
CA LEU A 213 -13.77 23.42 4.88
C LEU A 213 -12.68 23.94 5.85
N TYR A 214 -12.94 23.86 7.15
CA TYR A 214 -12.11 24.50 8.19
C TYR A 214 -10.69 23.94 8.27
N ASN A 215 -10.52 22.64 8.03
CA ASN A 215 -9.22 21.97 8.09
C ASN A 215 -8.57 21.78 6.71
N SER A 216 -8.92 22.61 5.73
CA SER A 216 -8.26 22.66 4.43
C SER A 216 -6.84 23.25 4.56
N GLU A 217 -5.87 22.66 3.86
CA GLU A 217 -4.52 23.21 3.72
C GLU A 217 -4.42 24.29 2.63
N GLU A 218 -5.36 24.29 1.67
CA GLU A 218 -5.46 25.31 0.64
C GLU A 218 -6.61 26.27 0.97
N LEU A 219 -6.29 27.56 1.09
CA LEU A 219 -7.25 28.62 1.40
C LEU A 219 -7.96 29.16 0.15
N GLU A 220 -7.35 29.01 -1.03
CA GLU A 220 -7.89 29.55 -2.28
C GLU A 220 -8.97 28.64 -2.87
N GLN A 221 -10.24 29.03 -2.68
CA GLN A 221 -11.41 28.31 -3.19
C GLN A 221 -11.35 28.02 -4.70
N LYS A 222 -10.79 28.92 -5.51
CA LYS A 222 -10.70 28.75 -6.98
C LYS A 222 -9.78 27.59 -7.41
N LYS A 223 -8.86 27.18 -6.55
CA LYS A 223 -7.95 26.05 -6.81
C LYS A 223 -8.57 24.72 -6.37
N THR A 224 -9.37 24.74 -5.31
CA THR A 224 -9.99 23.55 -4.72
C THR A 224 -11.34 23.21 -5.34
N GLU A 225 -12.16 24.22 -5.67
CA GLU A 225 -13.55 24.06 -6.09
C GLU A 225 -13.79 24.61 -7.49
N SER A 226 -14.38 23.79 -8.35
CA SER A 226 -14.79 24.21 -9.69
C SER A 226 -16.29 24.41 -9.73
N LEU A 227 -16.77 25.61 -9.37
CA LEU A 227 -18.20 25.92 -9.38
C LEU A 227 -18.75 25.93 -10.82
N MET A 228 -19.80 25.14 -11.08
CA MET A 228 -20.54 25.14 -12.34
C MET A 228 -21.84 25.93 -12.22
N ASN A 229 -22.60 25.99 -13.31
CA ASN A 229 -23.94 26.54 -13.30
C ASN A 229 -24.84 25.79 -12.32
N ALA A 230 -25.68 26.53 -11.60
CA ALA A 230 -26.66 25.99 -10.68
C ALA A 230 -27.95 25.62 -11.43
N GLN A 231 -28.59 24.55 -10.97
CA GLN A 231 -29.90 24.14 -11.45
C GLN A 231 -30.98 24.72 -10.53
N LEU A 232 -31.94 25.43 -11.11
CA LEU A 232 -33.11 25.95 -10.43
C LEU A 232 -34.32 25.08 -10.75
N GLU A 233 -35.14 24.83 -9.74
CA GLU A 233 -36.42 24.16 -9.86
C GLU A 233 -37.50 25.00 -9.16
N THR A 234 -38.57 25.33 -9.87
CA THR A 234 -39.69 26.13 -9.34
C THR A 234 -40.32 25.50 -8.10
N GLY A 235 -40.59 26.31 -7.09
CA GLY A 235 -41.36 25.91 -5.90
C GLY A 235 -42.87 25.92 -6.12
N TYR A 236 -43.34 26.32 -7.31
CA TYR A 236 -44.78 26.51 -7.59
C TYR A 236 -45.62 25.26 -7.33
N TRP A 237 -45.08 24.08 -7.62
CA TRP A 237 -45.76 22.79 -7.44
C TRP A 237 -45.65 22.25 -6.01
N ASP A 238 -44.63 22.69 -5.24
CA ASP A 238 -44.25 22.14 -3.93
C ASP A 238 -44.75 22.98 -2.74
N LYS A 239 -45.78 23.82 -2.95
CA LYS A 239 -46.34 24.75 -1.94
C LYS A 239 -46.83 24.09 -0.64
N GLY A 240 -46.97 22.76 -0.59
CA GLY A 240 -47.38 22.00 0.59
C GLY A 240 -46.25 21.58 1.54
N ALA A 241 -44.98 21.64 1.13
CA ALA A 241 -43.84 21.08 1.88
C ALA A 241 -43.23 22.01 2.95
N GLY A 242 -43.84 23.17 3.21
CA GLY A 242 -43.33 24.15 4.19
C GLY A 242 -42.07 24.92 3.76
N GLN A 243 -41.47 24.57 2.62
CA GLN A 243 -40.36 25.31 2.02
C GLN A 243 -40.90 26.22 0.92
N LYS A 244 -40.64 27.52 1.06
CA LYS A 244 -41.04 28.56 0.10
C LYS A 244 -39.85 28.90 -0.80
N GLY A 245 -40.12 29.19 -2.07
CA GLY A 245 -39.10 29.59 -3.04
C GLY A 245 -38.74 28.49 -4.04
N ALA A 246 -37.89 28.84 -5.00
CA ALA A 246 -37.30 27.89 -5.92
C ALA A 246 -36.21 27.08 -5.23
N LYS A 247 -36.14 25.78 -5.52
CA LYS A 247 -35.07 24.91 -5.07
C LYS A 247 -33.85 25.15 -5.95
N VAL A 248 -32.75 25.56 -5.32
CA VAL A 248 -31.46 25.74 -5.97
C VAL A 248 -30.59 24.53 -5.66
N GLN A 249 -30.06 23.90 -6.71
CA GLN A 249 -29.10 22.81 -6.61
C GLN A 249 -27.78 23.24 -7.25
N LEU A 250 -26.77 23.40 -6.41
CA LEU A 250 -25.40 23.66 -6.82
C LEU A 250 -24.60 22.38 -6.68
N MET A 251 -24.10 21.87 -7.81
CA MET A 251 -23.22 20.72 -7.86
C MET A 251 -21.83 21.20 -8.25
N TYR A 252 -20.77 20.68 -7.64
CA TYR A 252 -19.41 20.97 -8.05
C TYR A 252 -18.41 19.86 -7.68
N PRO A 253 -17.46 19.53 -8.56
CA PRO A 253 -16.30 18.74 -8.18
C PRO A 253 -15.34 19.62 -7.39
N ALA A 254 -14.77 19.04 -6.34
CA ALA A 254 -13.76 19.67 -5.51
C ALA A 254 -12.61 18.70 -5.24
N ILE A 255 -11.40 19.24 -5.24
CA ILE A 255 -10.21 18.55 -4.74
C ILE A 255 -9.89 19.19 -3.39
N TYR A 256 -10.10 18.43 -2.32
CA TYR A 256 -9.81 18.87 -0.97
C TYR A 256 -8.53 18.23 -0.47
N LYS A 257 -7.57 19.08 -0.12
CA LYS A 257 -6.39 18.70 0.65
C LYS A 257 -6.60 19.17 2.09
N LEU A 258 -6.73 18.24 3.02
CA LEU A 258 -7.00 18.54 4.42
C LEU A 258 -5.91 18.01 5.34
N SER A 259 -5.69 18.74 6.42
CA SER A 259 -4.83 18.29 7.51
C SER A 259 -5.55 17.21 8.32
N CYS A 260 -4.91 16.06 8.47
CA CYS A 260 -5.43 14.89 9.16
C CYS A 260 -4.34 14.26 10.03
N ARG A 261 -4.56 14.25 11.35
CA ARG A 261 -3.63 13.60 12.27
C ARG A 261 -3.70 12.09 12.12
N MET A 262 -2.62 11.50 11.61
CA MET A 262 -2.53 10.05 11.41
C MET A 262 -1.93 9.31 12.61
N ASP A 263 -2.47 8.14 12.93
CA ASP A 263 -1.96 7.23 13.95
C ASP A 263 -1.23 6.04 13.30
N VAL A 264 0.10 6.08 13.29
CA VAL A 264 0.96 5.07 12.64
C VAL A 264 1.52 4.02 13.60
N ARG A 265 0.96 3.89 14.82
CA ARG A 265 1.38 2.85 15.79
C ARG A 265 1.44 1.45 15.18
N TRP A 266 0.46 1.14 14.34
CA TRP A 266 0.20 -0.20 13.81
C TRP A 266 0.66 -0.39 12.37
N PHE A 267 1.47 0.53 11.84
CA PHE A 267 1.94 0.44 10.46
C PHE A 267 2.58 -0.93 10.17
N PRO A 268 2.27 -1.61 9.04
CA PRO A 268 1.38 -1.20 7.93
C PRO A 268 -0.08 -1.71 8.04
N TYR A 269 -0.51 -2.18 9.21
CA TYR A 269 -1.88 -2.65 9.49
C TYR A 269 -2.77 -1.56 10.11
N ASP A 270 -2.45 -0.30 9.82
CA ASP A 270 -3.07 0.87 10.42
C ASP A 270 -4.45 1.20 9.82
N ARG A 271 -5.24 1.92 10.62
CA ARG A 271 -6.49 2.56 10.22
C ARG A 271 -6.38 4.04 10.54
N GLN A 272 -6.78 4.88 9.61
CA GLN A 272 -6.78 6.32 9.76
C GLN A 272 -8.21 6.85 9.77
N ASN A 273 -8.46 7.87 10.58
CA ASN A 273 -9.75 8.57 10.65
C ASN A 273 -9.52 10.05 10.34
N CYS A 274 -9.82 10.44 9.11
CA CYS A 274 -9.70 11.82 8.66
C CYS A 274 -11.06 12.48 8.63
N THR A 275 -11.21 13.57 9.38
CA THR A 275 -12.47 14.29 9.52
C THR A 275 -12.51 15.53 8.65
N PHE A 276 -13.54 15.66 7.82
CA PHE A 276 -13.84 16.91 7.12
C PHE A 276 -14.70 17.78 8.03
N ILE A 277 -14.31 19.02 8.25
CA ILE A 277 -15.07 19.96 9.09
C ILE A 277 -15.70 21.00 8.18
N ILE A 278 -16.97 20.81 7.84
CA ILE A 278 -17.70 21.66 6.88
C ILE A 278 -18.72 22.50 7.63
N SER A 279 -18.64 23.82 7.49
CA SER A 279 -19.62 24.75 8.06
C SER A 279 -19.58 26.07 7.29
N SER A 280 -20.43 27.02 7.69
CA SER A 280 -20.30 28.40 7.23
C SER A 280 -19.13 29.07 7.96
N TRP A 281 -18.45 29.98 7.29
CA TRP A 281 -17.41 30.79 7.91
C TRP A 281 -17.99 31.99 8.68
N THR A 282 -18.95 32.70 8.09
CA THR A 282 -19.46 33.98 8.62
C THR A 282 -20.84 33.89 9.26
N HIS A 283 -21.60 32.84 8.96
CA HIS A 283 -22.99 32.69 9.39
C HIS A 283 -23.13 31.69 10.55
N ASP A 284 -23.95 32.07 11.52
CA ASP A 284 -24.36 31.23 12.64
C ASP A 284 -25.60 30.38 12.29
N LYS A 285 -26.05 29.55 13.25
CA LYS A 285 -27.27 28.74 13.09
C LYS A 285 -28.54 29.56 12.80
N GLN A 286 -28.60 30.82 13.23
CA GLN A 286 -29.79 31.66 13.05
C GLN A 286 -29.95 32.09 11.59
N THR A 287 -28.85 32.17 10.86
CA THR A 287 -28.82 32.62 9.47
C THR A 287 -28.68 31.45 8.48
N ILE A 288 -27.78 30.50 8.73
CA ILE A 288 -27.60 29.30 7.88
C ILE A 288 -27.63 28.04 8.75
N ASP A 289 -28.47 27.08 8.37
CA ASP A 289 -28.61 25.81 9.07
C ASP A 289 -28.25 24.64 8.13
N TYR A 290 -27.08 24.03 8.35
CA TYR A 290 -26.60 22.91 7.55
C TYR A 290 -27.22 21.58 7.99
N TRP A 291 -27.63 20.79 7.01
CA TRP A 291 -28.15 19.44 7.20
C TRP A 291 -27.54 18.48 6.18
N PRO A 292 -27.14 17.26 6.58
CA PRO A 292 -26.76 16.24 5.62
C PRO A 292 -28.02 15.68 4.94
N LEU A 293 -27.98 15.50 3.61
CA LEU A 293 -29.08 14.88 2.86
C LEU A 293 -29.24 13.39 3.21
N SER A 294 -28.11 12.73 3.49
CA SER A 294 -28.00 11.36 3.97
C SER A 294 -26.89 11.31 5.03
N SER A 295 -27.02 10.45 6.03
CA SER A 295 -25.99 10.27 7.05
C SER A 295 -24.70 9.65 6.48
N THR A 296 -24.77 8.91 5.39
CA THR A 296 -23.61 8.29 4.73
C THR A 296 -23.23 9.03 3.46
N VAL A 297 -21.93 9.21 3.24
CA VAL A 297 -21.40 9.73 1.96
C VAL A 297 -21.59 8.69 0.86
N ASN A 298 -21.92 9.14 -0.35
CA ASN A 298 -22.10 8.23 -1.47
C ASN A 298 -20.74 7.69 -1.96
N LEU A 299 -20.53 6.38 -1.82
CA LEU A 299 -19.32 5.68 -2.28
C LEU A 299 -19.56 4.90 -3.59
N GLY A 300 -20.77 4.92 -4.16
CA GLY A 300 -21.16 4.07 -5.29
C GLY A 300 -20.36 4.28 -6.59
N ASN A 301 -19.84 5.49 -6.80
CA ASN A 301 -19.01 5.85 -7.97
C ASN A 301 -17.52 5.99 -7.61
N MET A 302 -17.10 5.48 -6.44
CA MET A 302 -15.71 5.60 -5.99
C MET A 302 -14.80 4.69 -6.82
N ALA A 303 -13.74 5.26 -7.39
CA ALA A 303 -12.64 4.52 -7.98
C ALA A 303 -11.90 3.74 -6.89
N ARG A 304 -11.60 2.47 -7.17
CA ARG A 304 -10.86 1.61 -6.25
C ARG A 304 -9.44 2.13 -6.11
N ASN A 305 -8.99 2.35 -4.86
CA ASN A 305 -7.62 2.69 -4.54
C ASN A 305 -6.83 1.38 -4.24
N ASP A 306 -5.59 1.29 -4.71
CA ASP A 306 -4.76 0.08 -4.57
C ASP A 306 -4.03 0.00 -3.23
N GLU A 307 -3.84 1.12 -2.55
CA GLU A 307 -3.17 1.20 -1.26
C GLU A 307 -4.16 1.27 -0.09
N TRP A 308 -5.25 2.02 -0.25
CA TRP A 308 -6.22 2.29 0.81
C TRP A 308 -7.59 1.67 0.52
N GLU A 309 -8.24 1.17 1.56
CA GLU A 309 -9.62 0.70 1.57
C GLU A 309 -10.46 1.64 2.44
N VAL A 310 -11.58 2.16 1.90
CA VAL A 310 -12.54 2.95 2.69
C VAL A 310 -13.43 2.00 3.47
N ILE A 311 -13.41 2.11 4.81
CA ILE A 311 -14.25 1.32 5.71
C ILE A 311 -15.62 1.98 5.89
N SER A 312 -15.61 3.28 6.21
CA SER A 312 -16.82 4.06 6.45
C SER A 312 -16.58 5.52 6.11
N PHE A 313 -17.64 6.21 5.66
CA PHE A 313 -17.62 7.65 5.44
C PHE A 313 -18.99 8.25 5.80
N GLU A 314 -19.07 8.88 6.97
CA GLU A 314 -20.34 9.26 7.60
C GLU A 314 -20.34 10.71 8.10
N PHE A 315 -21.47 11.39 7.95
CA PHE A 315 -21.73 12.74 8.44
C PHE A 315 -22.32 12.72 9.85
N VAL A 316 -21.77 13.56 10.71
CA VAL A 316 -22.28 13.87 12.05
C VAL A 316 -22.52 15.37 12.12
N ARG A 317 -23.76 15.77 12.42
CA ARG A 317 -24.14 17.17 12.63
C ARG A 317 -23.90 17.54 14.08
N VAL A 318 -23.10 18.58 14.32
CA VAL A 318 -22.76 19.09 15.64
C VAL A 318 -23.06 20.58 15.69
N GLU A 319 -23.68 21.03 16.78
CA GLU A 319 -23.90 22.45 17.05
C GLU A 319 -22.85 22.90 18.07
N GLU A 320 -21.84 23.65 17.63
CA GLU A 320 -20.77 24.13 18.50
C GLU A 320 -21.00 25.58 18.89
N SER A 321 -20.93 25.87 20.19
CA SER A 321 -20.97 27.23 20.72
C SER A 321 -19.56 27.78 20.87
N PHE A 322 -19.25 28.87 20.16
CA PHE A 322 -17.97 29.56 20.28
C PHE A 322 -18.00 30.69 21.30
N LYS A 323 -16.86 30.95 21.96
CA LYS A 323 -16.76 32.02 22.98
C LYS A 323 -17.01 33.43 22.44
N CYS A 324 -16.79 33.65 21.15
CA CYS A 324 -16.95 34.95 20.51
C CYS A 324 -18.42 35.36 20.31
N CYS A 325 -19.34 34.40 20.24
CA CYS A 325 -20.69 34.64 19.71
C CYS A 325 -21.78 33.95 20.55
N ALA A 326 -22.97 34.56 20.60
CA ALA A 326 -24.08 34.09 21.43
C ALA A 326 -24.84 32.89 20.83
N ALA A 327 -24.92 32.82 19.50
CA ALA A 327 -25.55 31.71 18.80
C ALA A 327 -24.52 30.61 18.46
N PRO A 328 -24.94 29.33 18.39
CA PRO A 328 -24.05 28.25 17.97
C PRO A 328 -23.86 28.22 16.44
N TRP A 329 -22.74 27.65 16.00
CA TRP A 329 -22.46 27.33 14.60
C TRP A 329 -22.90 25.89 14.32
N VAL A 330 -23.43 25.63 13.12
CA VAL A 330 -23.80 24.28 12.69
C VAL A 330 -22.67 23.69 11.87
N MET A 331 -21.98 22.69 12.40
CA MET A 331 -20.90 21.99 11.72
C MET A 331 -21.32 20.59 11.28
N LEU A 332 -20.86 20.20 10.11
CA LEU A 332 -20.95 18.84 9.59
C LEU A 332 -19.55 18.22 9.64
N TYR A 333 -19.35 17.27 10.55
CA TYR A 333 -18.16 16.44 10.62
C TYR A 333 -18.36 15.22 9.73
N ALA A 334 -17.57 15.08 8.67
CA ALA A 334 -17.58 13.89 7.84
C ALA A 334 -16.39 13.00 8.19
N HIS A 335 -16.61 11.87 8.85
CA HIS A 335 -15.56 10.95 9.31
C HIS A 335 -15.21 9.96 8.19
N LEU A 336 -14.07 10.15 7.53
CA LEU A 336 -13.52 9.22 6.55
C LEU A 336 -12.57 8.25 7.25
N VAL A 337 -13.01 7.00 7.42
CA VAL A 337 -12.21 5.93 8.02
C VAL A 337 -11.64 5.04 6.91
N ILE A 338 -10.30 5.04 6.80
CA ILE A 338 -9.55 4.28 5.79
C ILE A 338 -8.63 3.26 6.44
N ARG A 339 -8.34 2.17 5.71
CA ARG A 339 -7.43 1.10 6.13
C ARG A 339 -6.38 0.86 5.07
N ARG A 340 -5.12 0.72 5.48
CA ARG A 340 -4.01 0.41 4.57
C ARG A 340 -4.03 -1.07 4.18
N LYS A 341 -3.66 -1.37 2.92
CA LYS A 341 -3.37 -2.72 2.45
C LYS A 341 -1.89 -3.04 2.66
N PRO A 342 -1.54 -4.02 3.52
CA PRO A 342 -0.16 -4.19 4.01
C PRO A 342 0.79 -4.93 3.06
N LEU A 343 0.28 -5.55 1.98
CA LEU A 343 1.03 -6.51 1.17
C LEU A 343 2.34 -5.95 0.59
N TYR A 344 2.30 -4.72 0.09
CA TYR A 344 3.47 -4.04 -0.48
C TYR A 344 4.62 -3.94 0.53
N TYR A 345 4.32 -3.50 1.76
CA TYR A 345 5.30 -3.33 2.83
C TYR A 345 5.82 -4.67 3.35
N MET A 346 4.97 -5.70 3.38
CA MET A 346 5.39 -7.05 3.78
C MET A 346 6.42 -7.63 2.80
N ILE A 347 6.21 -7.48 1.49
CA ILE A 347 7.10 -8.02 0.46
C ILE A 347 8.39 -7.21 0.34
N ASN A 348 8.31 -5.88 0.40
CA ASN A 348 9.46 -5.02 0.10
C ASN A 348 10.29 -4.62 1.32
N LEU A 349 9.72 -4.62 2.53
CA LEU A 349 10.43 -4.24 3.76
C LEU A 349 10.65 -5.44 4.69
N VAL A 350 9.59 -6.19 5.02
CA VAL A 350 9.67 -7.25 6.05
C VAL A 350 10.42 -8.49 5.55
N ILE A 351 10.09 -9.01 4.36
CA ILE A 351 10.73 -10.23 3.83
C ILE A 351 12.25 -10.05 3.63
N PRO A 352 12.76 -9.01 2.95
CA PRO A 352 14.20 -8.85 2.72
C PRO A 352 14.98 -8.71 4.04
N THR A 353 14.43 -7.99 5.01
CA THR A 353 15.08 -7.80 6.32
C THR A 353 15.06 -9.08 7.14
N SER A 354 13.99 -9.86 7.06
CA SER A 354 13.92 -11.21 7.65
C SER A 354 14.99 -12.15 7.04
N ILE A 355 15.19 -12.10 5.73
CA ILE A 355 16.22 -12.92 5.06
C ILE A 355 17.63 -12.49 5.50
N ILE A 356 17.91 -11.19 5.51
CA ILE A 356 19.24 -10.67 5.92
C ILE A 356 19.54 -11.05 7.38
N THR A 357 18.55 -11.00 8.27
CA THR A 357 18.74 -11.42 9.67
C THR A 357 18.98 -12.91 9.81
N ILE A 358 18.25 -13.76 9.08
CA ILE A 358 18.51 -15.20 9.05
C ILE A 358 19.93 -15.49 8.58
N VAL A 359 20.40 -14.79 7.53
CA VAL A 359 21.77 -14.92 7.03
C VAL A 359 22.79 -14.46 8.07
N ALA A 360 22.56 -13.33 8.74
CA ALA A 360 23.45 -12.81 9.78
C ALA A 360 23.56 -13.79 10.96
N VAL A 361 22.41 -14.27 11.45
CA VAL A 361 22.33 -15.25 12.55
C VAL A 361 23.03 -16.54 12.15
N THR A 362 22.74 -17.10 10.98
CA THR A 362 23.39 -18.31 10.47
C THR A 362 24.90 -18.13 10.31
N GLY A 363 25.35 -16.96 9.86
CA GLY A 363 26.77 -16.63 9.75
C GLY A 363 27.49 -16.62 11.11
N PHE A 364 26.82 -16.19 12.17
CA PHE A 364 27.36 -16.33 13.54
C PHE A 364 27.44 -17.79 14.00
N PHE A 365 26.54 -18.66 13.53
CA PHE A 365 26.54 -20.10 13.87
C PHE A 365 27.62 -20.93 13.17
N THR A 366 28.14 -20.46 12.04
CA THR A 366 29.17 -21.19 11.28
C THR A 366 30.41 -21.41 12.15
N PRO A 367 30.86 -22.64 12.39
CA PRO A 367 32.09 -22.89 13.16
C PRO A 367 33.30 -22.35 12.41
N THR A 368 34.12 -21.54 13.06
CA THR A 368 35.31 -20.96 12.42
C THR A 368 36.57 -21.42 13.12
N SER A 369 37.34 -22.21 12.38
CA SER A 369 38.54 -22.87 12.87
C SER A 369 39.78 -22.00 12.69
N SER A 370 39.77 -21.09 11.71
CA SER A 370 40.88 -20.18 11.42
C SER A 370 40.59 -18.73 11.83
N SER A 371 41.64 -17.92 11.98
CA SER A 371 41.50 -16.49 12.31
C SER A 371 40.83 -15.70 11.18
N SER A 372 41.16 -16.03 9.92
CA SER A 372 40.61 -15.37 8.72
C SER A 372 39.08 -15.52 8.65
N GLU A 373 38.56 -16.70 8.96
CA GLU A 373 37.11 -16.95 8.96
C GLU A 373 36.38 -16.21 10.10
N ARG A 374 37.07 -15.88 11.21
CA ARG A 374 36.48 -15.06 12.30
C ARG A 374 36.39 -13.59 11.92
N ASP A 375 37.37 -13.09 11.16
CA ASP A 375 37.32 -11.72 10.62
C ASP A 375 36.11 -11.58 9.68
N GLU A 376 35.83 -12.58 8.83
CA GLU A 376 34.65 -12.59 7.95
C GLU A 376 33.31 -12.50 8.70
N LYS A 377 33.19 -13.14 9.88
CA LYS A 377 32.00 -13.01 10.74
C LYS A 377 31.79 -11.58 11.23
N LEU A 378 32.87 -10.89 11.62
CA LEU A 378 32.83 -9.50 12.04
C LEU A 378 32.33 -8.62 10.89
N TYR A 379 32.90 -8.79 9.69
CA TYR A 379 32.51 -8.05 8.49
C TYR A 379 31.05 -8.28 8.13
N LEU A 380 30.56 -9.53 8.18
CA LEU A 380 29.15 -9.84 7.97
C LEU A 380 28.25 -9.10 8.95
N GLY A 381 28.62 -9.08 10.23
CA GLY A 381 27.87 -8.38 11.27
C GLY A 381 27.84 -6.85 11.12
N ILE A 382 28.96 -6.23 10.77
CA ILE A 382 29.03 -4.78 10.53
C ILE A 382 28.22 -4.39 9.29
N ASN A 383 28.36 -5.13 8.19
CA ASN A 383 27.64 -4.86 6.95
C ASN A 383 26.12 -5.04 7.10
N THR A 384 25.70 -6.05 7.87
CA THR A 384 24.27 -6.27 8.15
C THR A 384 23.70 -5.16 9.04
N LEU A 385 24.45 -4.67 10.03
CA LEU A 385 24.06 -3.52 10.85
C LEU A 385 23.91 -2.24 10.02
N LEU A 386 24.84 -1.96 9.11
CA LEU A 386 24.77 -0.83 8.19
C LEU A 386 23.51 -0.93 7.30
N THR A 387 23.29 -2.11 6.71
CA THR A 387 22.13 -2.36 5.84
C THR A 387 20.81 -2.17 6.59
N MET A 388 20.72 -2.67 7.83
CA MET A 388 19.53 -2.50 8.67
C MET A 388 19.29 -1.04 9.07
N SER A 389 20.36 -0.28 9.33
CA SER A 389 20.26 1.14 9.64
C SER A 389 19.74 1.95 8.45
N VAL A 390 20.19 1.62 7.22
CA VAL A 390 19.68 2.23 5.98
C VAL A 390 18.20 1.88 5.76
N MET A 391 17.81 0.62 5.97
CA MET A 391 16.41 0.20 5.86
C MET A 391 15.52 0.90 6.90
N MET A 392 15.99 1.04 8.15
CA MET A 392 15.27 1.79 9.18
C MET A 392 15.11 3.26 8.79
N LEU A 393 16.15 3.91 8.26
CA LEU A 393 16.08 5.29 7.79
C LEU A 393 15.05 5.46 6.66
N MET A 394 15.01 4.51 5.71
CA MET A 394 14.01 4.51 4.64
C MET A 394 12.58 4.49 5.20
N VAL A 395 12.33 3.67 6.23
CA VAL A 395 11.02 3.60 6.90
C VAL A 395 10.70 4.88 7.68
N CYS A 396 11.68 5.45 8.40
CA CYS A 396 11.49 6.72 9.11
C CYS A 396 11.13 7.87 8.18
N ASN A 397 11.66 7.89 6.95
CA ASN A 397 11.34 8.94 5.96
C ASN A 397 9.90 8.83 5.40
N GLN A 398 9.22 7.71 5.58
CA GLN A 398 7.83 7.51 5.15
C GLN A 398 6.82 7.76 6.28
N MET A 399 7.28 8.00 7.51
CA MET A 399 6.42 8.16 8.68
C MET A 399 6.46 9.61 9.20
N PRO A 400 5.38 10.12 9.82
CA PRO A 400 5.42 11.41 10.47
C PRO A 400 6.38 11.41 11.65
N SER A 401 7.04 12.55 11.86
CA SER A 401 7.95 12.79 12.99
C SER A 401 7.20 13.01 14.30
N THR A 402 6.52 11.97 14.79
CA THR A 402 5.78 12.00 16.06
C THR A 402 6.57 11.36 17.19
N SER A 403 6.50 11.94 18.40
CA SER A 403 7.16 11.44 19.62
C SER A 403 6.20 10.76 20.60
N THR A 404 4.91 10.69 20.26
CA THR A 404 3.87 10.16 21.16
C THR A 404 3.92 8.65 21.34
N TYR A 405 4.44 7.93 20.35
CA TYR A 405 4.54 6.48 20.34
C TYR A 405 5.61 6.03 19.34
N VAL A 406 6.04 4.78 19.45
CA VAL A 406 6.97 4.15 18.50
C VAL A 406 6.21 3.12 17.64
N PRO A 407 6.25 3.20 16.29
CA PRO A 407 5.57 2.27 15.40
C PRO A 407 6.00 0.81 15.58
N LEU A 408 5.09 -0.14 15.29
CA LEU A 408 5.36 -1.58 15.35
C LEU A 408 6.56 -1.98 14.47
N MET A 409 6.66 -1.44 13.26
CA MET A 409 7.81 -1.68 12.38
C MET A 409 9.12 -1.18 13.01
N SER A 410 9.11 -0.06 13.73
CA SER A 410 10.29 0.44 14.42
C SER A 410 10.72 -0.49 15.56
N TRP A 411 9.78 -1.06 16.33
CA TRP A 411 10.08 -2.09 17.32
C TRP A 411 10.70 -3.35 16.70
N TYR A 412 10.20 -3.77 15.54
CA TYR A 412 10.78 -4.88 14.78
C TYR A 412 12.23 -4.59 14.35
N TYR A 413 12.52 -3.43 13.77
CA TYR A 413 13.89 -3.05 13.39
C TYR A 413 14.82 -2.89 14.59
N ILE A 414 14.36 -2.28 15.69
CA ILE A 414 15.13 -2.15 16.93
C ILE A 414 15.47 -3.55 17.48
N GLY A 415 14.51 -4.48 17.51
CA GLY A 415 14.75 -5.86 17.95
C GLY A 415 15.82 -6.56 17.11
N ILE A 416 15.73 -6.43 15.78
CA ILE A 416 16.72 -6.98 14.84
C ILE A 416 18.11 -6.35 15.05
N ILE A 417 18.18 -5.03 15.15
CA ILE A 417 19.44 -4.32 15.35
C ILE A 417 20.07 -4.74 16.68
N MET A 418 19.28 -4.88 17.74
CA MET A 418 19.76 -5.36 19.04
C MET A 418 20.34 -6.77 18.95
N VAL A 419 19.69 -7.68 18.21
CA VAL A 419 20.23 -9.03 17.95
C VAL A 419 21.56 -8.96 17.21
N ILE A 420 21.68 -8.15 16.15
CA ILE A 420 22.93 -8.03 15.38
C ILE A 420 24.04 -7.38 16.23
N VAL A 421 23.73 -6.34 17.01
CA VAL A 421 24.69 -5.66 17.91
C VAL A 421 25.22 -6.64 18.97
N VAL A 422 24.36 -7.42 19.62
CA VAL A 422 24.81 -8.41 20.59
C VAL A 422 25.64 -9.50 19.91
N GLY A 423 25.23 -10.01 18.74
CA GLY A 423 26.00 -11.00 17.99
C GLY A 423 27.39 -10.52 17.59
N THR A 424 27.49 -9.30 17.06
CA THR A 424 28.77 -8.67 16.70
C THR A 424 29.65 -8.38 17.92
N PHE A 425 29.07 -7.90 19.01
CA PHE A 425 29.80 -7.69 20.26
C PHE A 425 30.40 -9.00 20.79
N LEU A 426 29.64 -10.09 20.80
CA LEU A 426 30.15 -11.40 21.19
C LEU A 426 31.26 -11.90 20.24
N ALA A 427 31.11 -11.71 18.93
CA ALA A 427 32.14 -12.06 17.95
C ALA A 427 33.45 -11.28 18.17
N THR A 428 33.38 -9.97 18.48
CA THR A 428 34.57 -9.17 18.81
C THR A 428 35.28 -9.66 20.08
N ILE A 429 34.55 -10.08 21.11
CA ILE A 429 35.15 -10.66 22.33
C ILE A 429 35.90 -11.95 21.98
N VAL A 430 35.28 -12.83 21.19
CA VAL A 430 35.91 -14.09 20.74
C VAL A 430 37.17 -13.80 19.92
N LEU A 431 37.13 -12.81 19.03
CA LEU A 431 38.29 -12.37 18.25
C LEU A 431 39.41 -11.85 19.16
N ALA A 432 39.09 -11.01 20.14
CA ALA A 432 40.06 -10.43 21.07
C ALA A 432 40.78 -11.51 21.90
N ILE A 433 40.05 -12.54 22.35
CA ILE A 433 40.60 -13.69 23.07
C ILE A 433 41.49 -14.52 22.15
N HIS A 434 41.05 -14.79 20.92
CA HIS A 434 41.87 -15.47 19.92
C HIS A 434 43.17 -14.70 19.62
N GLY A 435 43.11 -13.36 19.55
CA GLY A 435 44.29 -12.50 19.36
C GLY A 435 45.36 -12.65 20.44
N GLN A 436 44.99 -13.10 21.66
CA GLN A 436 45.97 -13.35 22.73
C GLN A 436 46.95 -14.49 22.41
N LYS A 437 46.63 -15.35 21.43
CA LYS A 437 47.53 -16.37 20.87
C LYS A 437 48.89 -15.80 20.44
N HIS A 438 48.92 -14.60 19.87
CA HIS A 438 50.15 -14.00 19.37
C HIS A 438 51.12 -13.56 20.49
N TYR A 439 50.60 -13.29 21.70
CA TYR A 439 51.40 -12.78 22.81
C TYR A 439 52.12 -13.88 23.61
N ASN A 440 51.95 -15.17 23.25
CA ASN A 440 52.65 -16.32 23.86
C ASN A 440 52.58 -16.38 25.40
N LYS A 441 51.56 -15.79 26.04
CA LYS A 441 51.36 -15.85 27.49
C LYS A 441 50.61 -17.14 27.87
N PRO A 442 51.03 -17.85 28.93
CA PRO A 442 50.29 -19.01 29.43
C PRO A 442 48.92 -18.58 30.00
N ILE A 443 47.91 -19.42 29.80
CA ILE A 443 46.57 -19.21 30.36
C ILE A 443 46.64 -19.31 31.89
N SER A 444 45.90 -18.43 32.59
CA SER A 444 45.78 -18.47 34.06
C SER A 444 45.18 -19.79 34.54
N ASP A 445 45.67 -20.32 35.67
CA ASP A 445 45.23 -21.62 36.20
C ASP A 445 43.73 -21.66 36.55
N ARG A 446 43.10 -20.51 36.85
CA ARG A 446 41.64 -20.44 37.05
C ARG A 446 40.84 -20.67 35.77
N ILE A 447 41.32 -20.13 34.64
CA ILE A 447 40.68 -20.32 33.33
C ILE A 447 40.91 -21.77 32.86
N ARG A 448 42.08 -22.34 33.16
CA ARG A 448 42.36 -23.75 32.91
C ARG A 448 41.38 -24.66 33.68
N GLY A 449 41.06 -24.34 34.93
CA GLY A 449 40.02 -25.05 35.69
C GLY A 449 38.62 -24.99 35.06
N LEU A 450 38.28 -23.89 34.38
CA LEU A 450 37.02 -23.75 33.65
C LEU A 450 36.95 -24.68 32.42
N ILE A 451 38.08 -24.87 31.73
CA ILE A 451 38.18 -25.74 30.55
C ILE A 451 37.96 -27.22 30.90
N TYR A 452 38.38 -27.64 32.10
CA TYR A 452 38.26 -29.02 32.59
C TYR A 452 36.96 -29.30 33.36
N ASN A 453 36.04 -28.34 33.46
CA ASN A 453 34.75 -28.54 34.11
C ASN A 453 33.84 -29.42 33.21
N PRO A 454 33.01 -30.32 33.77
CA PRO A 454 32.12 -31.20 32.99
C PRO A 454 31.10 -30.43 32.12
N LEU A 455 30.89 -29.14 32.40
CA LEU A 455 30.11 -28.24 31.56
C LEU A 455 30.71 -28.02 30.16
N VAL A 456 32.03 -28.09 30.01
CA VAL A 456 32.70 -27.96 28.69
C VAL A 456 32.58 -29.27 27.89
N GLU A 457 32.57 -30.40 28.58
CA GLU A 457 32.33 -31.72 28.00
C GLU A 457 30.88 -31.86 27.48
N PHE A 458 29.92 -31.19 28.15
CA PHE A 458 28.54 -31.04 27.68
C PHE A 458 28.41 -30.19 26.40
N PHE A 459 29.33 -29.25 26.13
CA PHE A 459 29.29 -28.31 24.99
C PHE A 459 30.06 -28.77 23.73
N ILE A 460 30.40 -30.06 23.63
CA ILE A 460 30.79 -30.76 22.38
C ILE A 460 32.03 -30.15 21.69
N LEU A 461 33.13 -29.96 22.41
CA LEU A 461 34.45 -29.87 21.77
C LEU A 461 35.43 -30.80 22.48
N SER A 462 35.73 -31.95 21.86
CA SER A 462 36.86 -32.77 22.28
C SER A 462 38.17 -32.03 21.97
N PRO A 463 39.14 -32.01 22.90
CA PRO A 463 40.42 -31.35 22.65
C PRO A 463 41.13 -32.02 21.47
N PRO A 464 41.75 -31.26 20.55
CA PRO A 464 42.47 -31.84 19.42
C PRO A 464 43.61 -32.73 19.93
N THR A 465 43.82 -33.88 19.26
CA THR A 465 44.79 -34.91 19.68
C THR A 465 46.21 -34.36 19.84
N SER A 466 46.58 -33.36 19.03
CA SER A 466 47.85 -32.64 19.12
C SER A 466 48.03 -31.83 20.42
N LEU A 467 46.96 -31.25 20.95
CA LEU A 467 46.95 -30.55 22.24
C LEU A 467 47.06 -31.57 23.39
N LEU A 468 46.39 -32.71 23.27
CA LEU A 468 46.41 -33.78 24.26
C LEU A 468 47.82 -34.40 24.40
N ASP A 469 48.51 -34.61 23.27
CA ASP A 469 49.90 -35.05 23.24
C ASP A 469 50.85 -34.00 23.87
N LEU A 470 50.60 -32.70 23.65
CA LEU A 470 51.37 -31.62 24.30
C LEU A 470 51.06 -31.50 25.81
N TRP A 471 49.83 -31.74 26.25
CA TRP A 471 49.46 -31.73 27.67
C TRP A 471 50.08 -32.90 28.45
N THR A 472 50.19 -34.08 27.82
CA THR A 472 50.86 -35.25 28.39
C THR A 472 52.39 -35.08 28.40
N GLU A 473 52.99 -34.51 27.34
CA GLU A 473 54.44 -34.26 27.27
C GLU A 473 54.92 -33.23 28.33
N PHE A 474 54.11 -32.23 28.66
CA PHE A 474 54.43 -31.20 29.66
C PHE A 474 53.87 -31.48 31.07
N GLY A 475 53.25 -32.65 31.30
CA GLY A 475 52.83 -33.12 32.63
C GLY A 475 51.64 -32.35 33.25
N VAL A 476 50.78 -31.77 32.42
CA VAL A 476 49.64 -30.93 32.88
C VAL A 476 48.41 -31.78 33.18
N ILE A 477 48.24 -32.85 32.41
CA ILE A 477 47.33 -33.94 32.75
C ILE A 477 48.21 -35.02 33.39
N SER A 478 47.98 -35.30 34.66
CA SER A 478 48.47 -36.54 35.25
C SER A 478 47.78 -37.67 34.48
N GLU A 479 48.55 -38.60 33.91
CA GLU A 479 48.04 -39.95 33.67
C GLU A 479 47.40 -40.37 35.00
N LYS A 480 46.07 -40.33 35.08
CA LYS A 480 45.35 -41.03 36.13
C LYS A 480 45.73 -42.48 35.88
N ARG A 481 46.70 -42.97 36.65
CA ARG A 481 47.25 -44.32 36.58
C ARG A 481 46.14 -45.27 36.17
N HIS A 482 46.14 -45.70 34.90
CA HIS A 482 45.57 -46.98 34.52
C HIS A 482 46.43 -48.13 35.09
N SER A 483 47.45 -47.81 35.90
CA SER A 483 48.30 -48.77 36.60
C SER A 483 47.66 -49.38 37.86
N THR A 484 46.35 -49.22 38.10
CA THR A 484 45.71 -49.92 39.22
C THR A 484 45.36 -51.37 38.89
N ASN A 485 45.50 -51.84 37.65
CA ASN A 485 45.45 -53.27 37.31
C ASN A 485 46.39 -53.57 36.13
N LEU A 486 47.71 -53.43 36.31
CA LEU A 486 48.61 -54.20 35.44
C LEU A 486 48.44 -55.67 35.81
N ASP A 487 48.31 -56.54 34.81
CA ASP A 487 48.24 -57.98 35.07
C ASP A 487 49.51 -58.40 35.83
N PRO A 488 49.40 -59.14 36.94
CA PRO A 488 50.54 -59.49 37.80
C PRO A 488 51.66 -60.23 37.03
N LEU A 489 51.29 -60.96 35.97
CA LEU A 489 52.21 -61.64 35.05
C LEU A 489 53.09 -60.68 34.24
N LEU A 490 52.55 -59.51 33.86
CA LEU A 490 53.30 -58.47 33.14
C LEU A 490 54.26 -57.75 34.10
N LEU A 491 53.89 -57.63 35.38
CA LEU A 491 54.76 -57.08 36.43
C LEU A 491 55.93 -58.00 36.77
N GLN A 492 55.73 -59.31 36.78
CA GLN A 492 56.77 -60.30 37.09
C GLN A 492 57.90 -60.33 36.05
N HIS A 493 57.60 -60.04 34.78
CA HIS A 493 58.58 -60.03 33.70
C HIS A 493 59.19 -58.65 33.43
N MET A 494 58.78 -57.61 34.17
CA MET A 494 59.39 -56.28 34.12
C MET A 494 60.47 -56.17 35.20
N ASP A 495 61.65 -56.74 34.95
CA ASP A 495 62.79 -56.58 35.86
C ASP A 495 63.26 -55.11 35.95
N PRO A 496 63.70 -54.62 37.13
CA PRO A 496 64.01 -53.21 37.31
C PRO A 496 65.36 -52.76 36.70
N VAL A 497 66.25 -53.66 36.24
CA VAL A 497 67.66 -53.29 35.94
C VAL A 497 68.32 -54.05 34.77
N SER A 498 67.62 -54.37 33.67
CA SER A 498 68.29 -54.90 32.46
C SER A 498 68.41 -53.84 31.34
N HIS A 499 69.65 -53.60 30.90
CA HIS A 499 69.99 -52.68 29.80
C HIS A 499 69.83 -53.30 28.39
N SER A 500 69.38 -54.55 28.30
CA SER A 500 69.04 -55.21 27.04
C SER A 500 67.52 -55.18 26.81
N THR A 501 67.10 -54.95 25.56
CA THR A 501 65.69 -55.15 25.17
C THR A 501 65.39 -56.64 25.23
N PRO A 502 64.41 -57.10 26.03
CA PRO A 502 64.01 -58.50 25.99
C PRO A 502 63.46 -58.80 24.59
N ASP A 503 63.85 -59.95 24.04
CA ASP A 503 63.32 -60.40 22.76
C ASP A 503 61.81 -60.65 22.90
N ALA A 504 61.00 -59.94 22.10
CA ALA A 504 59.55 -59.94 22.25
C ALA A 504 58.98 -61.35 22.08
N GLN A 505 59.63 -62.17 21.23
CA GLN A 505 59.24 -63.57 21.02
C GLN A 505 59.42 -64.41 22.29
N HIS A 506 60.51 -64.21 23.03
CA HIS A 506 60.77 -64.91 24.28
C HIS A 506 59.81 -64.48 25.40
N PHE A 507 59.49 -63.18 25.46
CA PHE A 507 58.53 -62.64 26.43
C PHE A 507 57.13 -63.23 26.22
N PHE A 508 56.56 -63.15 25.01
CA PHE A 508 55.23 -63.68 24.75
C PHE A 508 55.16 -65.21 24.82
N GLY A 509 56.26 -65.92 24.51
CA GLY A 509 56.37 -67.38 24.68
C GLY A 509 56.36 -67.84 26.15
N SER A 510 56.93 -67.06 27.07
CA SER A 510 56.88 -67.36 28.51
C SER A 510 55.50 -67.10 29.14
N ILE A 511 54.80 -66.06 28.64
CA ILE A 511 53.44 -65.73 29.11
C ILE A 511 52.42 -66.72 28.57
N SER A 512 52.57 -67.18 27.31
CA SER A 512 51.66 -68.18 26.73
C SER A 512 51.72 -69.52 27.46
N SER A 513 52.92 -69.98 27.86
CA SER A 513 53.08 -71.24 28.59
C SER A 513 52.46 -71.20 29.99
N GLN A 514 52.53 -70.06 30.68
CA GLN A 514 51.90 -69.85 32.00
C GLN A 514 50.38 -69.67 31.95
N MET A 515 49.81 -69.40 30.77
CA MET A 515 48.38 -69.21 30.57
C MET A 515 47.65 -70.46 30.05
N ASN A 516 48.37 -71.56 29.79
CA ASN A 516 47.81 -72.81 29.28
C ASN A 516 46.82 -73.51 30.22
N ASP A 517 46.75 -73.12 31.50
CA ASP A 517 45.78 -73.66 32.48
C ASP A 517 44.37 -73.02 32.39
N LEU A 518 44.15 -72.05 31.48
CA LEU A 518 42.84 -71.43 31.29
C LEU A 518 41.96 -72.28 30.35
N GLN A 519 40.92 -72.90 30.91
CA GLN A 519 40.08 -73.91 30.24
C GLN A 519 39.18 -73.39 29.09
N SER A 520 39.23 -72.09 28.75
CA SER A 520 38.49 -71.52 27.61
C SER A 520 39.40 -70.67 26.68
N THR A 521 39.35 -70.97 25.38
CA THR A 521 40.14 -70.27 24.33
C THR A 521 39.80 -68.78 24.24
N TYR A 522 38.55 -68.41 24.57
CA TYR A 522 38.08 -67.02 24.56
C TYR A 522 38.69 -66.19 25.71
N SER A 523 38.78 -66.75 26.92
CA SER A 523 39.43 -66.06 28.05
C SER A 523 40.94 -65.92 27.86
N TYR A 524 41.59 -66.91 27.22
CA TYR A 524 43.01 -66.86 26.89
C TYR A 524 43.33 -65.73 25.91
N THR A 525 42.60 -65.67 24.79
CA THR A 525 42.82 -64.67 23.74
C THR A 525 42.51 -63.24 24.21
N ALA A 526 41.45 -63.04 24.99
CA ALA A 526 41.10 -61.73 25.55
C ALA A 526 42.16 -61.21 26.52
N ARG A 527 42.70 -62.09 27.39
CA ARG A 527 43.74 -61.71 28.35
C ARG A 527 45.10 -61.46 27.69
N LEU A 528 45.47 -62.27 26.70
CA LEU A 528 46.69 -62.09 25.91
C LEU A 528 46.66 -60.77 25.10
N ALA A 529 45.52 -60.40 24.52
CA ALA A 529 45.35 -59.12 23.83
C ALA A 529 45.52 -57.92 24.78
N THR A 530 45.03 -58.06 26.02
CA THR A 530 45.16 -57.03 27.06
C THR A 530 46.63 -56.83 27.46
N ILE A 531 47.37 -57.91 27.71
CA ILE A 531 48.81 -57.89 28.01
C ILE A 531 49.63 -57.32 26.85
N THR A 532 49.31 -57.70 25.62
CA THR A 532 50.02 -57.20 24.42
C THR A 532 49.83 -55.69 24.25
N ARG A 533 48.62 -55.18 24.52
CA ARG A 533 48.32 -53.75 24.49
C ARG A 533 49.06 -52.98 25.59
N GLN A 534 49.16 -53.54 26.80
CA GLN A 534 49.90 -52.94 27.90
C GLN A 534 51.42 -52.93 27.64
N TYR A 535 51.99 -54.02 27.11
CA TYR A 535 53.41 -54.12 26.77
C TYR A 535 53.83 -53.15 25.67
N THR A 536 53.03 -53.02 24.60
CA THR A 536 53.30 -52.10 23.49
C THR A 536 53.26 -50.63 23.92
N GLN A 537 52.33 -50.25 24.80
CA GLN A 537 52.31 -48.91 25.41
C GLN A 537 53.56 -48.64 26.25
N HIS A 538 53.98 -49.62 27.07
CA HIS A 538 55.18 -49.49 27.90
C HIS A 538 56.47 -49.41 27.06
N ALA A 539 56.58 -50.20 25.99
CA ALA A 539 57.70 -50.14 25.04
C ALA A 539 57.79 -48.79 24.32
N LYS A 540 56.64 -48.22 23.92
CA LYS A 540 56.55 -46.89 23.30
C LYS A 540 57.01 -45.80 24.28
N MET A 541 56.61 -45.88 25.55
CA MET A 541 57.07 -44.99 26.63
C MET A 541 58.59 -45.09 26.87
N LYS A 542 59.15 -46.30 26.88
CA LYS A 542 60.60 -46.53 27.03
C LYS A 542 61.39 -45.99 25.83
N ALA A 543 60.87 -46.13 24.61
CA ALA A 543 61.46 -45.56 23.40
C ALA A 543 61.42 -44.02 23.40
N LEU A 544 60.32 -43.42 23.86
CA LEU A 544 60.20 -41.97 24.06
C LEU A 544 61.23 -41.45 25.08
N ARG A 545 61.41 -42.14 26.22
CA ARG A 545 62.46 -41.82 27.21
C ARG A 545 63.87 -41.97 26.64
N LYS A 546 64.12 -43.00 25.81
CA LYS A 546 65.42 -43.19 25.15
C LYS A 546 65.72 -42.08 24.13
N ASN A 547 64.70 -41.62 23.39
CA ASN A 547 64.81 -40.46 22.50
C ASN A 547 64.98 -39.15 23.27
N GLN A 548 64.32 -39.00 24.43
CA GLN A 548 64.51 -37.87 25.35
C GLN A 548 65.95 -37.80 25.90
N TYR A 549 66.59 -38.96 26.13
CA TYR A 549 67.99 -39.05 26.53
C TYR A 549 68.96 -38.74 25.38
N ARG A 550 68.70 -39.17 24.14
CA ARG A 550 69.53 -38.80 22.97
C ARG A 550 69.43 -37.31 22.63
N MET A 551 68.29 -36.68 22.90
CA MET A 551 68.08 -35.24 22.72
C MET A 551 68.80 -34.39 23.80
N SER A 552 69.27 -35.00 24.88
CA SER A 552 69.99 -34.32 25.96
C SER A 552 71.45 -33.97 25.62
N MET A 553 71.97 -34.44 24.48
CA MET A 553 73.36 -34.25 24.08
C MET A 553 73.63 -32.91 23.37
N ASP A 554 72.61 -32.09 23.09
CA ASP A 554 72.81 -30.75 22.48
C ASP A 554 71.88 -29.70 23.11
N THR A 555 72.35 -29.13 24.23
CA THR A 555 71.56 -28.28 25.14
C THR A 555 70.96 -27.02 24.49
N SER A 556 71.54 -26.52 23.40
CA SER A 556 71.06 -25.32 22.69
C SER A 556 69.85 -25.65 21.81
N GLN A 557 69.91 -26.74 21.06
CA GLN A 557 68.85 -27.22 20.17
C GLN A 557 67.68 -27.82 20.95
N ALA A 558 67.94 -28.49 22.07
CA ALA A 558 66.89 -28.96 22.97
C ALA A 558 66.10 -27.79 23.61
N ARG A 559 66.78 -26.69 23.97
CA ARG A 559 66.12 -25.47 24.50
C ARG A 559 65.30 -24.75 23.43
N SER A 560 65.78 -24.63 22.20
CA SER A 560 65.05 -23.99 21.11
C SER A 560 63.80 -24.79 20.72
N VAL A 561 63.91 -26.12 20.60
CA VAL A 561 62.78 -27.03 20.34
C VAL A 561 61.77 -26.99 21.49
N LYS A 562 62.22 -26.98 22.75
CA LYS A 562 61.31 -26.86 23.91
C LYS A 562 60.57 -25.52 23.93
N LYS A 563 61.24 -24.42 23.57
CA LYS A 563 60.62 -23.09 23.45
C LYS A 563 59.57 -23.05 22.33
N GLN A 564 59.87 -23.62 21.16
CA GLN A 564 58.92 -23.74 20.05
C GLN A 564 57.70 -24.61 20.42
N LYS A 565 57.92 -25.76 21.08
CA LYS A 565 56.83 -26.60 21.58
C LYS A 565 55.96 -25.89 22.62
N MET A 566 56.56 -25.13 23.52
CA MET A 566 55.84 -24.33 24.53
C MET A 566 54.98 -23.23 23.89
N GLN A 567 55.52 -22.53 22.87
CA GLN A 567 54.76 -21.53 22.10
C GLN A 567 53.60 -22.18 21.34
N ARG A 568 53.83 -23.32 20.70
CA ARG A 568 52.79 -24.09 20.00
C ARG A 568 51.70 -24.55 20.96
N ARG A 569 52.07 -25.01 22.15
CA ARG A 569 51.11 -25.37 23.21
C ARG A 569 50.27 -24.18 23.64
N CYS A 570 50.89 -23.05 23.99
CA CYS A 570 50.16 -21.85 24.41
C CYS A 570 49.18 -21.40 23.31
N SER A 571 49.64 -21.39 22.06
CA SER A 571 48.83 -21.07 20.89
C SER A 571 47.60 -21.98 20.77
N LEU A 572 47.78 -23.30 20.87
CA LEU A 572 46.69 -24.26 20.76
C LEU A 572 45.74 -24.21 21.97
N GLU A 573 46.24 -23.91 23.18
CA GLU A 573 45.41 -23.70 24.37
C GLU A 573 44.48 -22.49 24.20
N TRP A 574 44.97 -21.37 23.67
CA TRP A 574 44.16 -20.17 23.39
C TRP A 574 43.15 -20.41 22.27
N GLU A 575 43.53 -21.16 21.23
CA GLU A 575 42.64 -21.52 20.13
C GLU A 575 41.50 -22.43 20.59
N PHE A 576 41.81 -23.42 21.43
CA PHE A 576 40.81 -24.28 22.04
C PHE A 576 39.88 -23.49 22.97
N LEU A 577 40.42 -22.63 23.83
CA LEU A 577 39.62 -21.75 24.70
C LEU A 577 38.69 -20.85 23.89
N ALA A 578 39.18 -20.26 22.80
CA ALA A 578 38.38 -19.39 21.95
C ALA A 578 37.24 -20.16 21.25
N ASN A 579 37.44 -21.43 20.88
CA ASN A 579 36.38 -22.29 20.33
C ASN A 579 35.33 -22.66 21.39
N VAL A 580 35.76 -23.00 22.60
CA VAL A 580 34.85 -23.32 23.71
C VAL A 580 34.00 -22.09 24.06
N LEU A 581 34.62 -20.91 24.15
CA LEU A 581 33.92 -19.65 24.42
C LEU A 581 32.98 -19.26 23.27
N ASP A 582 33.37 -19.44 22.02
CA ASP A 582 32.51 -19.19 20.86
C ASP A 582 31.20 -19.98 20.97
N ARG A 583 31.26 -21.28 21.30
CA ARG A 583 30.07 -22.13 21.50
C ARG A 583 29.22 -21.70 22.70
N ILE A 584 29.84 -21.39 23.84
CA ILE A 584 29.12 -20.93 25.03
C ILE A 584 28.39 -19.61 24.76
N LEU A 585 29.09 -18.63 24.18
CA LEU A 585 28.54 -17.32 23.85
C LEU A 585 27.45 -17.42 22.79
N LEU A 586 27.60 -18.31 21.81
CA LEU A 586 26.58 -18.60 20.81
C LEU A 586 25.33 -19.23 21.43
N THR A 587 25.46 -20.05 22.47
CA THR A 587 24.30 -20.60 23.18
C THR A 587 23.56 -19.55 24.00
N VAL A 588 24.30 -18.64 24.64
CA VAL A 588 23.73 -17.45 25.30
C VAL A 588 23.03 -16.55 24.27
N PHE A 589 23.65 -16.38 23.09
CA PHE A 589 23.06 -15.66 21.98
C PHE A 589 21.76 -16.31 21.49
N CYS A 590 21.68 -17.64 21.34
CA CYS A 590 20.42 -18.34 21.05
C CYS A 590 19.33 -18.02 22.05
N GLY A 591 19.66 -18.04 23.34
CA GLY A 591 18.71 -17.72 24.41
C GLY A 591 18.21 -16.29 24.29
N PHE A 592 19.12 -15.34 24.00
CA PHE A 592 18.76 -13.94 23.79
C PHE A 592 17.92 -13.72 22.53
N THR A 593 18.28 -14.32 21.39
CA THR A 593 17.50 -14.20 20.15
C THR A 593 16.11 -14.81 20.30
N PHE A 594 15.99 -15.95 20.98
CA PHE A 594 14.71 -16.55 21.31
C PHE A 594 13.89 -15.67 22.25
N ALA A 595 14.51 -15.04 23.26
CA ALA A 595 13.83 -14.10 24.14
C ALA A 595 13.32 -12.86 23.37
N VAL A 596 14.13 -12.27 22.49
CA VAL A 596 13.70 -11.14 21.64
C VAL A 596 12.58 -11.57 20.70
N PHE A 597 12.65 -12.76 20.10
CA PHE A 597 11.58 -13.29 19.27
C PHE A 597 10.29 -13.51 20.07
N LEU A 598 10.37 -14.06 21.28
CA LEU A 598 9.21 -14.20 22.18
C LEU A 598 8.63 -12.86 22.59
N VAL A 599 9.45 -11.83 22.80
CA VAL A 599 8.97 -10.47 23.04
C VAL A 599 8.24 -9.96 21.80
N LEU A 600 8.82 -10.05 20.61
CA LEU A 600 8.18 -9.59 19.37
C LEU A 600 6.85 -10.32 19.08
N VAL A 601 6.79 -11.65 19.29
CA VAL A 601 5.57 -12.46 19.08
C VAL A 601 4.56 -12.29 20.23
N GLY A 602 5.05 -12.13 21.46
CA GLY A 602 4.22 -11.86 22.63
C GLY A 602 3.51 -10.52 22.54
N PHE A 603 4.16 -9.52 21.93
CA PHE A 603 3.52 -8.28 21.52
C PHE A 603 2.35 -8.58 20.57
N ASP A 604 2.55 -9.35 19.49
CA ASP A 604 1.47 -9.71 18.53
C ASP A 604 0.24 -10.39 19.19
N SER A 605 0.48 -11.32 20.12
CA SER A 605 -0.59 -12.06 20.83
C SER A 605 -1.40 -11.19 21.80
N PHE A 606 -0.77 -10.19 22.44
CA PHE A 606 -1.46 -9.19 23.25
C PHE A 606 -2.32 -8.25 22.37
N PHE A 607 -1.98 -8.13 21.08
CA PHE A 607 -2.60 -7.18 20.16
C PHE A 607 -3.70 -7.76 19.27
N THR A 608 -3.70 -9.06 18.98
CA THR A 608 -4.88 -9.71 18.35
C THR A 608 -6.11 -9.63 19.27
N VAL A 609 -5.89 -9.58 20.60
CA VAL A 609 -6.94 -9.38 21.60
C VAL A 609 -7.43 -7.92 21.60
N HIS A 610 -6.53 -6.94 21.48
CA HIS A 610 -6.89 -5.52 21.48
C HIS A 610 -7.57 -5.05 20.19
N THR A 611 -7.17 -5.57 19.02
CA THR A 611 -7.84 -5.27 17.73
C THR A 611 -9.28 -5.79 17.65
N LYS A 612 -9.61 -6.86 18.40
CA LYS A 612 -11.01 -7.27 18.61
C LYS A 612 -11.74 -6.35 19.60
N ALA A 613 -11.05 -5.79 20.60
CA ALA A 613 -11.66 -4.94 21.62
C ALA A 613 -11.96 -3.50 21.15
N THR A 614 -11.13 -2.91 20.28
CA THR A 614 -11.34 -1.57 19.69
C THR A 614 -12.34 -1.53 18.53
N THR A 615 -13.09 -2.62 18.29
CA THR A 615 -14.29 -2.58 17.43
C THR A 615 -15.50 -1.96 18.12
N ARG A 616 -15.41 -1.65 19.42
CA ARG A 616 -16.32 -0.68 20.05
C ARG A 616 -15.83 0.73 19.76
N VAL A 617 -16.53 1.38 18.83
CA VAL A 617 -16.50 2.82 18.62
C VAL A 617 -16.88 3.48 19.94
N ASP A 618 -15.90 4.06 20.63
CA ASP A 618 -16.21 5.05 21.67
C ASP A 618 -16.57 6.35 20.95
N PRO A 619 -17.79 6.88 21.12
CA PRO A 619 -18.11 8.22 20.66
C PRO A 619 -17.39 9.21 21.59
N ILE A 620 -16.44 9.97 21.04
CA ILE A 620 -15.99 11.23 21.64
C ILE A 620 -16.85 12.34 21.04
#